data_AF-A0A8J4SIN3-F1
#
_entry.id   AF-A0A8J4SIN3-F1
#
_cell.length_a   1.000
_cell.length_b   1.000
_cell.length_c   1.000
_cell.angle_alpha   90.00
_cell.angle_beta   90.00
_cell.angle_gamma   90.00
#
_symmetry.space_group_name_H-M   'P 1'
#
loop_
_entity.id
_entity.type
_entity.pdbx_description
1 polymer ?
#
loop_
_entity_poly.entity_id
_entity_poly.type
_entity_poly.pdbx_seq_one_letter_code
_entity_poly.pdbx_strand_id
1 'polypeptide(L)'
;MLVRMRHEAESALESRTGSAPLNEVDSQTDMLIILDRSVDCLTPLLSQLTYEGLISEKWGIRYGVTRLTDSSSEATDQTKRVTLNGSDEVFAELRDQNFSSVGSILSKRSKEISALVTTICC
;
A
#
# COMPACT_ATOMS: atom_id res chain seq x y z
N MET A 1 10.74 21.58 20.45
CA MET A 1 11.74 20.97 19.53
C MET A 1 11.53 21.43 18.10
N LEU A 2 10.32 21.30 17.52
CA LEU A 2 10.00 21.75 16.15
C LEU A 2 10.22 23.26 15.91
N VAL A 3 9.94 24.13 16.88
CA VAL A 3 10.19 25.58 16.76
C VAL A 3 11.70 25.89 16.67
N ARG A 4 12.54 25.11 17.38
CA ARG A 4 14.00 25.24 17.27
C ARG A 4 14.50 24.76 15.92
N MET A 5 13.98 23.62 15.43
CA MET A 5 14.34 23.10 14.10
C MET A 5 13.94 24.08 12.97
N ARG A 6 12.84 24.83 13.14
CA ARG A 6 12.42 25.87 12.18
C ARG A 6 13.39 27.06 12.17
N HIS A 7 13.81 27.52 13.36
CA HIS A 7 14.75 28.63 13.48
C HIS A 7 16.16 28.25 13.00
N GLU A 8 16.58 27.00 13.20
CA GLU A 8 17.84 26.46 12.68
C GLU A 8 17.82 26.39 11.15
N ALA A 9 16.70 25.98 10.55
CA ALA A 9 16.53 25.93 9.09
C ALA A 9 16.55 27.33 8.45
N GLU A 10 15.92 28.33 9.08
CA GLU A 10 15.92 29.72 8.62
C GLU A 10 17.36 30.31 8.67
N SER A 11 18.11 30.05 9.75
CA SER A 11 19.51 30.50 9.88
C SER A 11 20.49 29.84 8.89
N ALA A 12 20.21 28.61 8.45
CA ALA A 12 21.03 27.91 7.46
C ALA A 12 20.90 28.51 6.05
N LEU A 13 19.79 29.20 5.75
CA LEU A 13 19.56 29.84 4.45
C LEU A 13 20.40 31.11 4.28
N GLU A 14 20.65 31.86 5.36
CA GLU A 14 21.40 33.12 5.33
C GLU A 14 22.90 32.92 5.04
N SER A 15 23.45 31.72 5.24
CA SER A 15 24.89 31.44 5.01
C SER A 15 25.28 31.14 3.56
N ARG A 16 24.33 31.06 2.61
CA ARG A 16 24.60 30.64 1.21
C ARG A 16 25.11 31.75 0.27
N THR A 17 25.33 32.97 0.75
CA THR A 17 25.65 34.12 -0.12
C THR A 17 27.12 34.22 -0.55
N GLY A 18 27.95 33.17 -0.39
CA GLY A 18 29.37 33.27 -0.75
C GLY A 18 30.11 31.95 -1.02
N SER A 19 29.80 31.24 -2.10
CA SER A 19 30.79 30.41 -2.81
C SER A 19 30.30 29.98 -4.21
N ALA A 20 31.23 29.86 -5.16
CA ALA A 20 31.10 29.54 -6.59
C ALA A 20 30.05 28.49 -7.01
N PRO A 21 29.57 28.50 -8.28
CA PRO A 21 28.52 27.59 -8.73
C PRO A 21 29.12 26.19 -8.87
N LEU A 22 28.93 25.37 -7.84
CA LEU A 22 28.86 23.93 -8.03
C LEU A 22 27.67 23.69 -8.97
N ASN A 23 27.84 22.90 -10.03
CA ASN A 23 26.69 22.36 -10.77
C ASN A 23 25.76 21.72 -9.75
N GLU A 24 24.67 22.40 -9.39
CA GLU A 24 23.63 21.89 -8.53
C GLU A 24 22.99 20.74 -9.29
N VAL A 25 23.45 19.51 -9.02
CA VAL A 25 22.67 18.32 -9.34
C VAL A 25 21.43 18.46 -8.49
N ASP A 26 20.29 18.73 -9.12
CA ASP A 26 19.01 18.77 -8.43
C ASP A 26 18.91 17.52 -7.56
N SER A 27 18.88 17.72 -6.24
CA SER A 27 18.68 16.63 -5.31
C SER A 27 17.33 16.00 -5.65
N GLN A 28 17.34 14.75 -6.12
CA GLN A 28 16.11 14.01 -6.50
C GLN A 28 15.12 13.85 -5.33
N THR A 29 15.54 14.20 -4.11
CA THR A 29 14.74 14.10 -2.89
C THR A 29 14.59 15.47 -2.24
N ASP A 30 13.33 15.90 -2.06
CA ASP A 30 12.99 17.17 -1.42
C ASP A 30 13.06 17.10 0.10
N MET A 31 12.56 16.00 0.70
CA MET A 31 12.41 15.88 2.16
C MET A 31 12.44 14.43 2.64
N LEU A 32 13.13 14.18 3.77
CA LEU A 32 13.10 12.91 4.51
C LEU A 32 12.42 13.12 5.87
N ILE A 33 11.32 12.41 6.11
CA ILE A 33 10.62 12.41 7.40
C ILE A 33 10.90 11.08 8.11
N ILE A 34 11.40 11.14 9.34
CA ILE A 34 11.65 9.97 10.18
C ILE A 34 10.65 9.99 11.36
N LEU A 35 9.86 8.93 11.47
CA LEU A 35 8.87 8.77 12.54
C LEU A 35 9.22 7.55 13.39
N ASP A 36 9.22 7.72 14.71
CA ASP A 36 9.28 6.60 15.66
C ASP A 36 7.86 6.03 15.85
N ARG A 37 7.72 4.70 15.90
CA ARG A 37 6.44 4.04 16.17
C ARG A 37 5.86 4.41 17.54
N SER A 38 6.70 4.81 18.50
CA SER A 38 6.26 5.23 19.84
C SER A 38 5.30 6.42 19.84
N VAL A 39 5.26 7.22 18.77
CA VAL A 39 4.34 8.36 18.65
C VAL A 39 2.89 7.95 18.40
N ASP A 40 2.65 6.71 17.98
CA ASP A 40 1.32 6.16 17.73
C ASP A 40 1.31 4.68 18.08
N CYS A 41 0.89 4.31 19.28
CA CYS A 41 0.78 2.90 19.66
C CYS A 41 -0.59 2.30 19.32
N LEU A 42 -1.57 3.11 18.90
CA LEU A 42 -2.96 2.67 18.76
C LEU A 42 -3.25 2.08 17.38
N THR A 43 -2.80 2.73 16.31
CA THR A 43 -3.07 2.26 14.94
C THR A 43 -2.71 0.79 14.67
N PRO A 44 -1.63 0.18 15.21
CA PRO A 44 -1.30 -1.23 14.95
C PRO A 44 -2.18 -2.20 15.76
N LEU A 45 -2.94 -1.69 16.74
CA LEU A 45 -3.87 -2.45 17.56
C LEU A 45 -5.30 -2.38 17.02
N LEU A 46 -5.59 -1.42 16.12
CA LEU A 46 -6.88 -1.31 15.45
C LEU A 46 -6.96 -2.36 14.33
N SER A 47 -8.14 -2.97 14.18
CA SER A 47 -8.43 -3.81 13.01
C SER A 47 -8.46 -2.95 11.75
N GLN A 48 -7.68 -3.33 10.76
CA GLN A 48 -7.68 -2.73 9.45
C GLN A 48 -9.01 -2.99 8.74
N LEU A 49 -9.45 -2.01 7.97
CA LEU A 49 -10.72 -2.08 7.25
C LEU A 49 -10.55 -2.00 5.73
N THR A 50 -9.30 -1.96 5.26
CA THR A 50 -8.97 -2.03 3.83
C THR A 50 -8.84 -3.48 3.38
N TYR A 51 -9.01 -3.73 2.08
CA TYR A 51 -8.94 -5.08 1.52
C TYR A 51 -7.59 -5.77 1.82
N GLU A 52 -6.46 -5.12 1.51
CA GLU A 52 -5.13 -5.68 1.80
C GLU A 52 -4.88 -5.82 3.31
N GLY A 53 -5.34 -4.84 4.09
CA GLY A 53 -5.17 -4.84 5.54
C GLY A 53 -5.86 -6.03 6.21
N LEU A 54 -7.10 -6.32 5.80
CA LEU A 54 -7.83 -7.49 6.28
C LEU A 54 -7.19 -8.81 5.83
N ILE A 55 -6.63 -8.88 4.62
CA ILE A 55 -5.86 -10.06 4.18
C ILE A 55 -4.65 -10.28 5.09
N SER A 56 -3.92 -9.20 5.41
CA SER A 56 -2.76 -9.22 6.31
C SER A 56 -3.14 -9.67 7.72
N GLU A 57 -4.27 -9.23 8.25
CA GLU A 57 -4.73 -9.65 9.58
C GLU A 57 -5.20 -11.10 9.62
N LYS A 58 -5.90 -11.55 8.59
CA LYS A 58 -6.51 -12.88 8.59
C LYS A 58 -5.54 -14.00 8.24
N TRP A 59 -4.68 -13.81 7.24
CA TRP A 59 -3.75 -14.83 6.73
C TRP A 59 -2.28 -14.47 6.89
N GLY A 60 -1.97 -13.20 7.17
CA GLY A 60 -0.62 -12.70 7.13
C GLY A 60 -0.12 -12.48 5.70
N ILE A 61 0.65 -11.41 5.54
CA ILE A 61 1.43 -11.16 4.34
C ILE A 61 2.90 -11.18 4.74
N ARG A 62 3.72 -11.96 4.02
CA ARG A 62 5.17 -12.05 4.20
C ARG A 62 5.83 -11.98 2.84
N TYR A 63 6.70 -10.98 2.64
CA TYR A 63 7.41 -10.77 1.37
C TYR A 63 6.48 -10.65 0.16
N GLY A 64 5.33 -9.98 0.30
CA GLY A 64 4.33 -9.84 -0.76
C GLY A 64 3.60 -11.13 -1.12
N VAL A 65 3.67 -12.17 -0.28
CA VAL A 65 2.99 -13.45 -0.49
C VAL A 65 2.12 -13.78 0.71
N THR A 66 0.91 -14.26 0.45
CA THR A 66 0.02 -14.84 1.44
C THR A 66 -0.24 -16.32 1.15
N ARG A 67 -0.59 -17.09 2.19
CA ARG A 67 -0.89 -18.52 2.08
C ARG A 67 -2.35 -18.73 2.45
N LEU A 68 -3.15 -19.12 1.47
CA LEU A 68 -4.58 -19.37 1.65
C LEU A 68 -4.80 -20.87 1.80
N THR A 69 -5.59 -21.26 2.80
CA THR A 69 -6.08 -22.63 2.99
C THR A 69 -7.41 -22.77 2.27
N ASP A 70 -7.53 -23.72 1.33
CA ASP A 70 -8.81 -24.00 0.67
C ASP A 70 -9.73 -24.75 1.65
N SER A 71 -10.77 -24.08 2.13
CA SER A 71 -11.77 -24.67 3.04
C SER A 71 -12.72 -25.66 2.36
N SER A 72 -12.53 -25.95 1.07
CA SER A 72 -13.37 -26.84 0.26
C SER A 72 -12.87 -28.28 0.19
N SER A 73 -11.69 -28.59 0.74
CA SER A 73 -11.09 -29.92 0.68
C SER A 73 -10.75 -30.41 2.08
N GLU A 74 -11.61 -31.22 2.70
CA GLU A 74 -11.34 -31.88 3.99
C GLU A 74 -10.23 -32.94 3.93
N ALA A 75 -9.56 -33.09 2.79
CA ALA A 75 -8.43 -33.98 2.61
C ALA A 75 -7.32 -33.26 1.82
N THR A 76 -6.15 -33.13 2.46
CA THR A 76 -4.89 -32.50 2.02
C THR A 76 -4.74 -31.00 2.32
N ASP A 77 -3.77 -30.74 3.20
CA ASP A 77 -3.24 -29.46 3.68
C ASP A 77 -2.55 -28.65 2.57
N GLN A 78 -3.26 -28.39 1.46
CA GLN A 78 -2.72 -27.64 0.33
C GLN A 78 -2.89 -26.15 0.57
N THR A 79 -1.86 -25.53 1.16
CA THR A 79 -1.78 -24.07 1.25
C THR A 79 -1.44 -23.49 -0.13
N LYS A 80 -2.38 -22.78 -0.75
CA LYS A 80 -2.13 -22.05 -2.01
C LYS A 80 -1.36 -20.77 -1.72
N ARG A 81 -0.21 -20.61 -2.36
CA ARG A 81 0.57 -19.36 -2.30
C ARG A 81 -0.01 -18.36 -3.30
N VAL A 82 -0.35 -17.17 -2.81
CA VAL A 82 -0.87 -16.07 -3.63
C VAL A 82 0.07 -14.87 -3.49
N THR A 83 0.56 -14.37 -4.63
CA THR A 83 1.40 -13.16 -4.69
C THR A 83 0.50 -11.94 -4.77
N LEU A 84 0.77 -10.94 -3.93
CA LEU A 84 0.04 -9.68 -3.84
C LEU A 84 0.98 -8.55 -4.28
N ASN A 85 0.82 -8.08 -5.51
CA ASN A 85 1.64 -7.00 -6.08
C ASN A 85 0.79 -6.08 -6.96
N GLY A 86 1.33 -4.90 -7.30
CA GLY A 86 0.64 -3.94 -8.16
C GLY A 86 0.61 -4.31 -9.65
N SER A 87 1.10 -5.50 -10.03
CA SER A 87 1.01 -5.98 -11.41
C SER A 87 -0.37 -6.56 -11.72
N ASP A 88 -1.12 -6.98 -10.70
CA ASP A 88 -2.53 -7.35 -10.83
C ASP A 88 -3.41 -6.11 -10.74
N GLU A 89 -4.08 -5.77 -11.85
CA GLU A 89 -4.96 -4.62 -11.96
C GLU A 89 -6.15 -4.68 -10.99
N VAL A 90 -6.71 -5.88 -10.75
CA VAL A 90 -7.83 -6.05 -9.82
C VAL A 90 -7.36 -5.82 -8.40
N PHE A 91 -6.20 -6.37 -8.04
CA PHE A 91 -5.63 -6.16 -6.72
C PHE A 91 -5.23 -4.69 -6.50
N ALA A 92 -4.66 -4.02 -7.50
CA ALA A 92 -4.30 -2.61 -7.44
C ALA A 92 -5.51 -1.70 -7.22
N GLU A 93 -6.67 -2.02 -7.81
CA GLU A 93 -7.91 -1.30 -7.57
C GLU A 93 -8.47 -1.55 -6.16
N LEU A 94 -8.35 -2.77 -5.65
CA LEU A 94 -8.99 -3.18 -4.39
C LEU A 94 -8.16 -2.89 -3.14
N ARG A 95 -6.82 -2.93 -3.20
CA ARG A 95 -5.94 -2.97 -2.02
C ARG A 95 -6.22 -1.90 -0.95
N ASP A 96 -6.51 -0.68 -1.39
CA ASP A 96 -6.72 0.49 -0.53
C ASP A 96 -8.20 0.81 -0.30
N GLN A 97 -9.11 0.01 -0.87
CA GLN A 97 -10.55 0.20 -0.69
C GLN A 97 -11.02 -0.34 0.65
N ASN A 98 -11.99 0.37 1.26
CA ASN A 98 -12.69 -0.16 2.41
C ASN A 98 -13.40 -1.47 2.04
N PHE A 99 -13.37 -2.48 2.91
CA PHE A 99 -13.93 -3.79 2.61
C PHE A 99 -15.41 -3.77 2.22
N SER A 100 -16.18 -2.80 2.74
CA SER A 100 -17.60 -2.64 2.37
C SER A 100 -17.84 -2.31 0.89
N SER A 101 -16.88 -1.68 0.20
CA SER A 101 -17.00 -1.34 -1.23
C SER A 101 -16.44 -2.42 -2.16
N VAL A 102 -15.61 -3.35 -1.66
CA VAL A 102 -14.98 -4.40 -2.48
C VAL A 102 -16.01 -5.25 -3.25
N GLY A 103 -17.13 -5.60 -2.61
CA GLY A 103 -18.16 -6.44 -3.22
C GLY A 103 -18.82 -5.80 -4.45
N SER A 104 -19.06 -4.48 -4.43
CA SER A 104 -19.67 -3.77 -5.55
C SER A 104 -18.70 -3.63 -6.73
N ILE A 105 -17.42 -3.38 -6.44
CA ILE A 105 -16.33 -3.31 -7.45
C ILE A 105 -16.20 -4.66 -8.15
N LEU A 106 -16.09 -5.76 -7.40
CA LEU A 106 -16.00 -7.11 -7.95
C LEU A 106 -17.23 -7.49 -8.79
N SER A 107 -18.44 -7.12 -8.34
CA SER A 107 -19.66 -7.36 -9.10
C SER A 107 -19.67 -6.63 -10.45
N LYS A 108 -19.20 -5.38 -10.47
CA LYS A 108 -19.07 -4.59 -11.70
C LYS A 108 -18.10 -5.26 -12.67
N ARG A 109 -16.88 -5.59 -12.23
CA ARG A 109 -15.86 -6.28 -13.03
C ARG A 109 -16.35 -7.63 -13.55
N SER A 110 -17.04 -8.40 -12.71
CA SER A 110 -17.60 -9.70 -13.11
C SER A 110 -18.65 -9.57 -14.22
N LYS A 111 -19.52 -8.55 -14.16
CA LYS A 111 -20.51 -8.26 -15.21
C LYS A 111 -19.85 -7.83 -16.51
N GLU A 112 -18.80 -7.00 -16.44
CA GLU A 112 -18.02 -6.59 -17.61
C GLU A 112 -17.38 -7.80 -18.31
N ILE A 113 -16.70 -8.67 -17.55
CA ILE A 113 -16.10 -9.90 -18.08
C ILE A 113 -17.18 -10.81 -18.68
N SER A 114 -18.31 -10.99 -17.98
CA SER A 114 -19.42 -11.82 -18.47
C SER A 114 -19.98 -11.32 -19.80
N ALA A 115 -20.12 -10.00 -19.96
CA ALA A 115 -20.57 -9.38 -21.20
C ALA A 115 -19.56 -9.58 -22.35
N LEU A 116 -18.26 -9.46 -22.07
CA LEU A 116 -17.21 -9.70 -23.05
C LEU A 116 -17.19 -11.16 -23.52
N VAL A 117 -17.25 -12.10 -22.58
CA VAL A 117 -17.28 -13.54 -22.88
C VAL A 117 -18.52 -13.90 -23.71
N THR A 118 -19.68 -13.34 -23.38
CA THR A 118 -20.93 -13.57 -24.13
C THR A 118 -20.86 -12.99 -25.55
N THR A 119 -20.18 -11.86 -25.74
CA THR A 119 -20.03 -11.21 -27.06
C THR A 119 -19.05 -11.95 -27.98
N ILE A 120 -18.05 -12.64 -27.41
CA ILE A 120 -17.06 -13.41 -28.19
C ILE A 120 -17.57 -14.80 -28.58
N CYS A 121 -18.53 -15.35 -27.82
CA CYS A 121 -19.04 -16.71 -28.02
C CYS A 121 -20.31 -16.81 -28.89
N CYS A 122 -20.87 -15.68 -29.34
CA CYS A 122 -22.00 -15.56 -30.27
C CYS A 122 -21.52 -14.97 -31.59
#